data_AF-A0A4D5RBR7-F1
#
_entry.id   AF-A0A4D5RBR7-F1
#
_cell.length_a   1.000
_cell.length_b   1.000
_cell.length_c   1.000
_cell.angle_alpha   90.00
_cell.angle_beta   90.00
_cell.angle_gamma   90.00
#
_symmetry.space_group_name_H-M   'P 1'
#
loop_
_entity.id
_entity.type
_entity.pdbx_description
1 polymer ?
#
loop_
_entity_poly.entity_id
_entity_poly.type
_entity_poly.pdbx_seq_one_letter_code
_entity_poly.pdbx_strand_id
1 'polypeptide(L)'
;DREARPARRNDVPLGKLAEFCPDTGNIDVYLERIKLFSNAKGIDASKKLPVFLTVVGEKAYVTLRSLLLPKTPTEVKYEDAAKVLQQHYTPKRSVVSERYHFYWRHQEPSESIARFIVTLKRLALTCSFGNFFEDALRDRLIAGLRTDAIRCRLLALPDNEVTWERVCN
;
A
#
# COMPACT_ATOMS: atom_id res chain seq x y z
N ASP A 1 50.98 -1.60 20.11
CA ASP A 1 49.90 -1.07 19.25
C ASP A 1 48.54 -1.21 19.92
N ARG A 2 47.85 -0.08 20.11
CA ARG A 2 46.47 -0.05 20.61
C ARG A 2 45.54 -0.03 19.40
N GLU A 3 44.93 -1.16 19.06
CA GLU A 3 43.89 -1.20 18.03
C GLU A 3 42.69 -0.33 18.45
N ALA A 4 42.40 0.65 17.60
CA ALA A 4 41.28 1.56 17.75
C ALA A 4 39.95 0.79 17.62
N ARG A 5 39.08 0.92 18.64
CA ARG A 5 37.69 0.48 18.54
C ARG A 5 36.99 1.25 17.41
N PRO A 6 36.27 0.59 16.50
CA PRO A 6 35.52 1.30 15.46
C PRO A 6 34.44 2.17 16.11
N ALA A 7 34.33 3.40 15.62
CA ALA A 7 33.36 4.39 16.06
C ALA A 7 31.93 3.81 16.00
N ARG A 8 31.19 3.93 17.11
CA ARG A 8 29.76 3.60 17.14
C ARG A 8 29.06 4.47 16.08
N ARG A 9 28.41 3.82 15.11
CA ARG A 9 27.49 4.53 14.20
C ARG A 9 26.50 5.31 15.07
N ASN A 10 26.38 6.60 14.81
CA ASN A 10 25.34 7.42 15.40
C ASN A 10 24.00 6.91 14.87
N ASP A 11 23.42 5.93 15.54
CA ASP A 11 22.08 5.45 15.25
C ASP A 11 21.11 6.57 15.62
N VAL A 12 20.61 7.26 14.59
CA VAL A 12 19.46 8.15 14.72
C VAL A 12 18.35 7.35 15.40
N PRO A 13 17.68 7.88 16.46
CA PRO A 13 16.59 7.19 17.11
C PRO A 13 15.43 7.01 16.12
N LEU A 14 15.42 5.89 15.40
CA LEU A 14 14.31 5.51 14.54
C LEU A 14 13.08 5.33 15.46
N GLY A 15 12.01 6.09 15.19
CA GLY A 15 10.78 6.10 15.98
C GLY A 15 10.09 4.73 16.06
N LYS A 16 9.00 4.65 16.82
CA LYS A 16 8.22 3.40 16.96
C LYS A 16 7.32 3.19 15.74
N LEU A 17 7.18 1.93 15.31
CA LEU A 17 6.16 1.57 14.32
C LEU A 17 4.78 1.62 15.00
N ALA A 18 3.85 2.38 14.42
CA ALA A 18 2.47 2.39 14.90
C ALA A 18 1.78 1.05 14.61
N GLU A 19 0.99 0.57 15.57
CA GLU A 19 0.27 -0.71 15.50
C GLU A 19 -0.70 -0.78 14.31
N PHE A 20 -1.04 -2.00 13.89
CA PHE A 20 -2.09 -2.21 12.90
C PHE A 20 -3.46 -1.94 13.54
N CYS A 21 -4.31 -1.20 12.84
CA CYS A 21 -5.70 -0.98 13.24
C CYS A 21 -6.62 -1.88 12.40
N PRO A 22 -7.19 -2.97 12.96
CA PRO A 22 -8.06 -3.87 12.19
C PRO A 22 -9.31 -3.23 11.59
N ASP A 23 -9.83 -2.19 12.24
CA ASP A 23 -11.12 -1.60 11.90
C ASP A 23 -11.04 -0.66 10.68
N THR A 24 -9.89 0.00 10.50
CA THR A 24 -9.71 1.04 9.45
C THR A 24 -8.42 0.89 8.65
N GLY A 25 -7.51 0.02 9.08
CA GLY A 25 -6.19 -0.13 8.50
C GLY A 25 -6.19 -1.00 7.24
N ASN A 26 -5.24 -0.73 6.35
CA ASN A 26 -4.91 -1.62 5.25
C ASN A 26 -3.75 -2.53 5.68
N ILE A 27 -4.00 -3.84 5.76
CA ILE A 27 -3.01 -4.81 6.22
C ILE A 27 -1.80 -4.90 5.28
N ASP A 28 -1.98 -4.73 3.97
CA ASP A 28 -0.88 -4.75 3.00
C ASP A 28 0.08 -3.59 3.25
N VAL A 29 -0.47 -2.39 3.46
CA VAL A 29 0.31 -1.19 3.81
C VAL A 29 1.06 -1.37 5.13
N TYR A 30 0.43 -2.00 6.12
CA TYR A 30 1.09 -2.31 7.38
C TYR A 30 2.25 -3.31 7.22
N LEU A 31 2.04 -4.39 6.45
CA LEU A 31 3.05 -5.40 6.17
C LEU A 31 4.23 -4.84 5.36
N GLU A 32 3.99 -3.85 4.49
CA GLU A 32 5.06 -3.10 3.82
C GLU A 32 5.86 -2.25 4.83
N ARG A 33 5.17 -1.48 5.68
CA ARG A 33 5.80 -0.63 6.70
C ARG A 33 6.67 -1.42 7.67
N ILE A 34 6.24 -2.61 8.11
CA ILE A 34 7.07 -3.42 9.02
C ILE A 34 8.30 -4.01 8.32
N LYS A 35 8.22 -4.36 7.03
CA LYS A 35 9.40 -4.77 6.25
C LYS A 35 10.42 -3.63 6.20
N LEU A 36 9.97 -2.41 5.89
CA LEU A 36 10.82 -1.22 5.89
C LEU A 36 11.41 -0.92 7.28
N PHE A 37 10.59 -1.00 8.34
CA PHE A 37 11.03 -0.81 9.71
C PHE A 37 12.11 -1.83 10.12
N SER A 38 11.89 -3.10 9.79
CA SER A 38 12.84 -4.18 10.09
C SER A 38 14.18 -3.97 9.38
N ASN A 39 14.14 -3.56 8.11
CA ASN A 39 15.34 -3.26 7.34
C ASN A 39 16.09 -2.04 7.91
N ALA A 40 15.37 -0.95 8.21
CA ALA A 40 15.97 0.27 8.75
C ALA A 40 16.63 0.05 10.12
N LYS A 41 16.05 -0.84 10.94
CA LYS A 41 16.56 -1.21 12.26
C LYS A 41 17.59 -2.34 12.24
N GLY A 42 17.91 -2.90 11.07
CA GLY A 42 18.85 -4.02 10.96
C GLY A 42 18.38 -5.27 11.72
N ILE A 43 17.09 -5.56 11.71
CA ILE A 43 16.52 -6.70 12.45
C ILE A 43 16.88 -8.00 11.73
N ASP A 44 17.61 -8.85 12.43
CA ASP A 44 17.97 -10.20 11.96
C ASP A 44 16.73 -11.01 11.60
N ALA A 45 16.86 -11.90 10.59
CA ALA A 45 15.75 -12.76 10.15
C ALA A 45 15.14 -13.58 11.31
N SER A 46 15.95 -14.04 12.26
CA SER A 46 15.50 -14.78 13.45
C SER A 46 14.66 -13.96 14.42
N LYS A 47 14.84 -12.63 14.46
CA LYS A 47 14.11 -11.71 15.35
C LYS A 47 12.87 -11.10 14.69
N LYS A 48 12.72 -11.29 13.38
CA LYS A 48 11.63 -10.68 12.59
C LYS A 48 10.25 -11.10 13.06
N LEU A 49 10.03 -12.39 13.34
CA LEU A 49 8.76 -12.90 13.88
C LEU A 49 8.48 -12.33 15.28
N PRO A 50 9.37 -12.46 16.29
CA PRO A 50 9.16 -11.86 17.60
C PRO A 50 8.81 -10.37 17.53
N VAL A 51 9.56 -9.60 16.74
CA VAL A 51 9.28 -8.16 16.57
C VAL A 51 7.90 -7.95 15.98
N PHE A 52 7.54 -8.65 14.89
CA PHE A 52 6.22 -8.56 14.28
C PHE A 52 5.09 -8.83 15.28
N LEU A 53 5.19 -9.90 16.06
CA LEU A 53 4.18 -10.26 17.06
C LEU A 53 4.02 -9.19 18.15
N THR A 54 5.10 -8.47 18.51
CA THR A 54 5.05 -7.41 19.52
C THR A 54 4.52 -6.07 18.98
N VAL A 55 4.63 -5.79 17.68
CA VAL A 55 4.28 -4.48 17.11
C VAL A 55 2.99 -4.49 16.29
N VAL A 56 2.44 -5.67 15.96
CA VAL A 56 1.19 -5.80 15.20
C VAL A 56 -0.04 -5.28 15.95
N GLY A 57 0.05 -5.17 17.27
CA GLY A 57 -1.04 -4.71 18.14
C GLY A 57 -1.91 -5.86 18.63
N GLU A 58 -2.53 -5.64 19.79
CA GLU A 58 -3.24 -6.68 20.54
C GLU A 58 -4.36 -7.36 19.75
N LYS A 59 -5.27 -6.56 19.16
CA LYS A 59 -6.42 -7.08 18.41
C LYS A 59 -5.98 -8.03 17.29
N ALA A 60 -4.99 -7.62 16.51
CA ALA A 60 -4.47 -8.40 15.39
C ALA A 60 -3.71 -9.65 15.85
N TYR A 61 -2.98 -9.56 16.97
CA TYR A 61 -2.31 -10.71 17.58
C TYR A 61 -3.32 -11.76 18.08
N VAL A 62 -4.40 -11.35 18.73
CA VAL A 62 -5.48 -12.25 19.18
C VAL A 62 -6.10 -12.96 17.99
N THR A 63 -6.46 -12.23 16.93
CA THR A 63 -6.98 -12.82 15.68
C THR A 63 -5.99 -13.82 15.08
N LEU A 64 -4.70 -13.47 14.96
CA LEU A 64 -3.67 -14.38 14.46
C LEU A 64 -3.61 -15.67 15.29
N ARG A 65 -3.59 -15.55 16.62
CA ARG A 65 -3.55 -16.70 17.53
C ARG A 65 -4.75 -17.63 17.32
N SER A 66 -5.95 -17.07 17.17
CA SER A 66 -7.16 -17.86 16.88
C SER A 66 -7.09 -18.57 15.53
N LEU A 67 -6.57 -17.90 14.49
CA LEU A 67 -6.46 -18.46 13.14
C LEU A 67 -5.38 -19.54 13.00
N LEU A 68 -4.39 -19.58 13.90
CA LEU A 68 -3.27 -20.52 13.85
C LEU A 68 -3.51 -21.83 14.64
N LEU A 69 -4.61 -21.94 15.39
CA LEU A 69 -4.89 -23.12 16.20
C LEU A 69 -4.82 -24.41 15.36
N PRO A 70 -4.21 -25.49 15.89
CA PRO A 70 -3.73 -25.68 17.27
C PRO A 70 -2.32 -25.12 17.57
N LYS A 71 -1.64 -24.49 16.60
CA LYS A 71 -0.30 -23.90 16.80
C LYS A 71 -0.39 -22.53 17.46
N THR A 72 0.71 -22.10 18.06
CA THR A 72 0.91 -20.75 18.59
C THR A 72 1.63 -19.84 17.58
N PRO A 73 1.43 -18.50 17.65
CA PRO A 73 2.13 -17.56 16.76
C PRO A 73 3.66 -17.65 16.80
N THR A 74 4.25 -18.16 17.89
CA THR A 74 5.70 -18.34 18.04
C THR A 74 6.25 -19.58 17.33
N GLU A 75 5.40 -20.50 16.90
CA GLU A 75 5.80 -21.78 16.26
C GLU A 75 5.77 -21.73 14.72
N VAL A 76 5.38 -20.61 14.12
CA VAL A 76 5.28 -20.43 12.67
C VAL A 76 6.37 -19.51 12.14
N LYS A 77 6.57 -19.45 10.82
CA LYS A 77 7.47 -18.46 10.22
C LYS A 77 6.79 -17.10 10.13
N TYR A 78 7.60 -16.04 10.07
CA TYR A 78 7.10 -14.67 9.85
C TYR A 78 6.22 -14.60 8.60
N GLU A 79 6.64 -15.24 7.51
CA GLU A 79 5.95 -15.23 6.23
C GLU A 79 4.55 -15.84 6.33
N ASP A 80 4.42 -16.94 7.09
CA ASP A 80 3.15 -17.62 7.32
C ASP A 80 2.21 -16.77 8.17
N ALA A 81 2.72 -16.18 9.27
CA ALA A 81 1.94 -15.30 10.13
C ALA A 81 1.43 -14.05 9.40
N ALA A 82 2.31 -13.41 8.61
CA ALA A 82 1.95 -12.27 7.77
C ALA A 82 0.88 -12.64 6.74
N LYS A 83 1.02 -13.79 6.09
CA LYS A 83 0.05 -14.29 5.09
C LYS A 83 -1.31 -14.58 5.70
N VAL A 84 -1.35 -15.17 6.90
CA VAL A 84 -2.61 -15.44 7.61
C VAL A 84 -3.36 -14.14 7.91
N LEU A 85 -2.67 -13.13 8.45
CA LEU A 85 -3.29 -11.82 8.69
C LEU A 85 -3.71 -11.12 7.41
N GLN A 86 -2.88 -11.19 6.35
CA GLN A 86 -3.24 -10.65 5.04
C GLN A 86 -4.53 -11.29 4.52
N GLN A 87 -4.64 -12.61 4.55
CA GLN A 87 -5.84 -13.32 4.08
C GLN A 87 -7.09 -13.02 4.90
N HIS A 88 -6.94 -12.75 6.19
CA HIS A 88 -8.05 -12.44 7.07
C HIS A 88 -8.53 -10.99 6.92
N TYR A 89 -7.61 -10.03 6.89
CA TYR A 89 -7.94 -8.60 6.87
C TYR A 89 -8.03 -8.00 5.48
N THR A 90 -7.63 -8.70 4.43
CA THR A 90 -7.92 -8.31 3.06
C THR A 90 -9.29 -8.90 2.70
N PRO A 91 -10.38 -8.12 2.72
CA PRO A 91 -11.66 -8.61 2.23
C PRO A 91 -11.50 -9.06 0.78
N LYS A 92 -12.16 -10.17 0.40
CA LYS A 92 -12.31 -10.57 -1.00
C LYS A 92 -13.14 -9.51 -1.72
N ARG A 93 -12.48 -8.43 -2.14
CA ARG A 93 -13.10 -7.37 -2.94
C ARG A 93 -13.39 -7.94 -4.32
N SER A 94 -14.62 -7.76 -4.78
CA SER A 94 -14.97 -8.08 -6.16
C SER A 94 -14.21 -7.10 -7.06
N VAL A 95 -13.31 -7.62 -7.90
CA VAL A 95 -12.60 -6.81 -8.92
C VAL A 95 -13.60 -6.02 -9.77
N VAL A 96 -14.77 -6.60 -10.05
CA VAL A 96 -15.84 -5.93 -10.79
C VAL A 96 -16.36 -4.71 -10.02
N SER A 97 -16.57 -4.84 -8.71
CA SER A 97 -17.02 -3.73 -7.86
C SER A 97 -15.97 -2.62 -7.75
N GLU A 98 -14.70 -2.98 -7.58
CA GLU A 98 -13.60 -2.02 -7.51
C GLU A 98 -13.46 -1.25 -8.84
N ARG A 99 -13.52 -1.97 -9.97
CA ARG A 99 -13.53 -1.36 -11.31
C ARG A 99 -14.75 -0.48 -11.53
N TYR A 100 -15.93 -0.88 -11.06
CA TYR A 100 -17.13 -0.02 -11.12
C TYR A 100 -16.89 1.31 -10.42
N HIS A 101 -16.39 1.31 -9.18
CA HIS A 101 -16.10 2.55 -8.46
C HIS A 101 -15.01 3.39 -9.12
N PHE A 102 -13.98 2.75 -9.67
CA PHE A 102 -12.95 3.42 -10.45
C PHE A 102 -13.54 4.13 -11.67
N TYR A 103 -14.32 3.41 -12.48
CA TYR A 103 -14.93 3.95 -13.70
C TYR A 103 -16.05 4.96 -13.43
N TRP A 104 -16.69 4.90 -12.27
CA TRP A 104 -17.69 5.88 -11.85
C TRP A 104 -17.08 7.19 -11.33
N ARG A 105 -15.76 7.25 -11.09
CA ARG A 105 -15.16 8.42 -10.49
C ARG A 105 -15.02 9.58 -11.48
N HIS A 106 -15.53 10.75 -11.10
CA HIS A 106 -15.40 12.03 -11.81
C HIS A 106 -14.86 13.10 -10.88
N GLN A 107 -14.06 14.04 -11.39
CA GLN A 107 -13.49 15.14 -10.61
C GLN A 107 -14.61 15.91 -9.88
N GLU A 108 -14.50 16.02 -8.56
CA GLU A 108 -15.49 16.74 -7.75
C GLU A 108 -15.43 18.25 -8.02
N PRO A 109 -16.53 19.01 -7.81
CA PRO A 109 -16.57 20.43 -8.15
C PRO A 109 -15.42 21.29 -7.58
N SER A 110 -14.98 21.00 -6.36
CA SER A 110 -13.90 21.71 -5.67
C SER A 110 -12.59 20.92 -5.60
N GLU A 111 -12.48 19.81 -6.32
CA GLU A 111 -11.29 18.98 -6.30
C GLU A 111 -10.27 19.45 -7.34
N SER A 112 -9.04 19.71 -6.90
CA SER A 112 -7.91 19.94 -7.81
C SER A 112 -7.60 18.69 -8.65
N ILE A 113 -7.09 18.86 -9.87
CA ILE A 113 -6.66 17.75 -10.73
C ILE A 113 -5.64 16.85 -10.02
N ALA A 114 -4.68 17.42 -9.26
CA ALA A 114 -3.70 16.65 -8.50
C ALA A 114 -4.33 15.69 -7.47
N ARG A 115 -5.33 16.16 -6.70
CA ARG A 115 -6.10 15.30 -5.78
C ARG A 115 -6.93 14.25 -6.52
N PHE A 116 -7.50 14.60 -7.67
CA PHE A 116 -8.22 13.65 -8.49
C PHE A 116 -7.31 12.51 -8.97
N ILE A 117 -6.11 12.84 -9.48
CA ILE A 117 -5.08 11.87 -9.88
C ILE A 117 -4.70 10.93 -8.72
N VAL A 118 -4.45 11.48 -7.52
CA VAL A 118 -4.13 10.67 -6.33
C VAL A 118 -5.28 9.73 -5.98
N THR A 119 -6.52 10.20 -6.07
CA THR A 119 -7.71 9.38 -5.82
C THR A 119 -7.85 8.26 -6.84
N LEU A 120 -7.62 8.54 -8.14
CA LEU A 120 -7.63 7.52 -9.18
C LEU A 120 -6.55 6.46 -8.97
N LYS A 121 -5.30 6.88 -8.67
CA LYS A 121 -4.21 5.95 -8.33
C LYS A 121 -4.60 5.03 -7.18
N ARG A 122 -5.19 5.59 -6.12
CA ARG A 122 -5.65 4.82 -4.94
C ARG A 122 -6.72 3.79 -5.31
N LEU A 123 -7.72 4.16 -6.11
CA LEU A 123 -8.79 3.25 -6.54
C LEU A 123 -8.27 2.16 -7.48
N ALA A 124 -7.29 2.47 -8.34
CA ALA A 124 -6.75 1.53 -9.30
C ALA A 124 -5.95 0.37 -8.64
N LEU A 125 -5.43 0.55 -7.41
CA LEU A 125 -4.62 -0.46 -6.69
C LEU A 125 -5.35 -1.79 -6.52
N THR A 126 -6.68 -1.77 -6.39
CA THR A 126 -7.51 -2.97 -6.14
C THR A 126 -8.26 -3.44 -7.40
N CYS A 127 -8.04 -2.80 -8.55
CA CYS A 127 -8.77 -3.08 -9.79
C CYS A 127 -8.15 -4.20 -10.65
N SER A 128 -6.97 -4.72 -10.27
CA SER A 128 -6.27 -5.78 -11.01
C SER A 128 -6.13 -5.48 -12.51
N PHE A 129 -5.70 -4.26 -12.87
CA PHE A 129 -5.53 -3.86 -14.28
C PHE A 129 -4.32 -4.51 -14.96
N GLY A 130 -3.33 -4.98 -14.20
CA GLY A 130 -2.12 -5.58 -14.76
C GLY A 130 -1.42 -4.61 -15.72
N ASN A 131 -1.08 -5.08 -16.92
CA ASN A 131 -0.38 -4.28 -17.92
C ASN A 131 -1.21 -3.08 -18.42
N PHE A 132 -2.53 -3.08 -18.24
CA PHE A 132 -3.42 -2.00 -18.64
C PHE A 132 -3.57 -0.90 -17.57
N PHE A 133 -2.75 -0.93 -16.51
CA PHE A 133 -2.91 -0.03 -15.36
C PHE A 133 -2.77 1.46 -15.72
N GLU A 134 -1.75 1.82 -16.49
CA GLU A 134 -1.52 3.21 -16.86
C GLU A 134 -2.54 3.72 -17.88
N ASP A 135 -2.92 2.88 -18.85
CA ASP A 135 -3.99 3.19 -19.80
C ASP A 135 -5.33 3.42 -19.08
N ALA A 136 -5.70 2.53 -18.14
CA ALA A 136 -6.91 2.70 -17.35
C ALA A 136 -6.92 4.03 -16.57
N LEU A 137 -5.78 4.41 -15.97
CA LEU A 137 -5.61 5.67 -15.26
C LEU A 137 -5.75 6.88 -16.21
N ARG A 138 -5.08 6.86 -17.36
CA ARG A 138 -5.19 7.89 -18.38
C ARG A 138 -6.64 8.06 -18.84
N ASP A 139 -7.26 6.97 -19.27
CA ASP A 139 -8.60 6.99 -19.86
C ASP A 139 -9.61 7.54 -18.86
N ARG A 140 -9.51 7.10 -17.60
CA ARG A 140 -10.40 7.57 -16.53
C ARG A 140 -10.11 9.00 -16.11
N LEU A 141 -8.86 9.45 -16.12
CA LEU A 141 -8.52 10.85 -15.88
C LEU A 141 -9.21 11.73 -16.93
N ILE A 142 -8.96 11.47 -18.23
CA ILE A 142 -9.51 12.29 -19.32
C ILE A 142 -11.04 12.29 -19.29
N ALA A 143 -11.67 11.12 -19.20
CA ALA A 143 -13.12 11.00 -19.14
C ALA A 143 -13.73 11.65 -17.88
N GLY A 144 -12.98 11.65 -16.77
CA GLY A 144 -13.43 12.14 -15.47
C GLY A 144 -13.14 13.62 -15.18
N LEU A 145 -12.31 14.30 -15.98
CA LEU A 145 -11.98 15.73 -15.79
C LEU A 145 -13.25 16.58 -15.86
N ARG A 146 -13.36 17.63 -15.04
CA ARG A 146 -14.52 18.54 -15.09
C ARG A 146 -14.41 19.61 -16.18
N THR A 147 -13.19 20.00 -16.54
CA THR A 147 -12.95 21.10 -17.47
C THR A 147 -12.95 20.60 -18.91
N ASP A 148 -14.02 20.88 -19.65
CA ASP A 148 -14.16 20.43 -21.03
C ASP A 148 -13.03 20.93 -21.94
N ALA A 149 -12.56 22.17 -21.76
CA ALA A 149 -11.44 22.70 -22.54
C ALA A 149 -10.15 21.87 -22.39
N ILE A 150 -9.84 21.42 -21.17
CA ILE A 150 -8.68 20.56 -20.91
C ILE A 150 -8.91 19.18 -21.53
N ARG A 151 -10.11 18.61 -21.33
CA ARG A 151 -10.48 17.31 -21.90
C ARG A 151 -10.36 17.30 -23.42
N CYS A 152 -10.94 18.30 -24.10
CA CYS A 152 -10.88 18.43 -25.56
C CYS A 152 -9.44 18.58 -26.06
N ARG A 153 -8.61 19.37 -25.37
CA ARG A 153 -7.20 19.52 -25.72
C ARG A 153 -6.45 18.19 -25.60
N LEU A 154 -6.68 17.41 -24.54
CA LEU A 154 -6.04 16.10 -24.36
C LEU A 154 -6.50 15.10 -25.42
N LEU A 155 -7.79 15.10 -25.78
CA LEU A 155 -8.34 14.21 -26.82
C LEU A 155 -7.87 14.56 -28.24
N ALA A 156 -7.36 15.77 -28.48
CA ALA A 156 -6.84 16.20 -29.77
C ALA A 156 -5.34 15.90 -29.96
N LEU A 157 -4.64 15.46 -28.91
CA LEU A 157 -3.24 15.08 -28.99
C LEU A 157 -3.10 13.70 -29.65
N PRO A 158 -1.98 13.45 -30.37
CA PRO A 158 -1.67 12.11 -30.88
C PRO A 158 -1.55 11.07 -29.76
N ASP A 159 -1.89 9.81 -30.03
CA ASP A 159 -1.89 8.72 -29.02
C ASP A 159 -0.55 8.58 -28.28
N ASN A 160 0.59 8.77 -28.97
CA ASN A 160 1.92 8.72 -28.38
C ASN A 160 2.25 9.91 -27.47
N GLU A 161 1.41 10.95 -27.47
CA GLU A 161 1.51 12.12 -26.61
C GLU A 161 0.55 12.09 -25.42
N VAL A 162 -0.48 11.26 -25.49
CA VAL A 162 -1.45 11.04 -24.42
C VAL A 162 -1.07 9.77 -23.65
N THR A 163 0.07 9.81 -22.97
CA THR A 163 0.47 8.76 -22.03
C THR A 163 0.14 9.19 -20.61
N TRP A 164 -0.02 8.22 -19.69
CA TRP A 164 -0.28 8.52 -18.28
C TRP A 164 0.75 9.51 -17.70
N GLU A 165 2.03 9.26 -17.94
CA GLU A 165 3.15 10.10 -17.49
C GLU A 165 3.02 11.55 -17.99
N ARG A 166 2.57 11.75 -19.23
CA ARG A 166 2.43 13.09 -19.81
C ARG A 166 1.19 13.82 -19.35
N VAL A 167 0.07 13.11 -19.10
CA VAL A 167 -1.19 13.74 -18.70
C VAL A 167 -1.32 13.96 -17.19
N CYS A 168 -0.50 13.28 -16.37
CA CYS A 168 -0.54 13.41 -14.92
C CYS A 168 0.40 14.48 -14.35
N ASN A 169 1.23 15.10 -15.20
CA ASN A 169 2.15 16.19 -14.88
C ASN A 169 1.65 17.51 -15.49
#